data_AF-A0A931JU57-F1
#
_entry.id   AF-A0A931JU57-F1
#
_cell.length_a   1.000
_cell.length_b   1.000
_cell.length_c   1.000
_cell.angle_alpha   90.00
_cell.angle_beta   90.00
_cell.angle_gamma   90.00
#
_symmetry.space_group_name_H-M   'P 1'
#
loop_
_entity.id
_entity.type
_entity.pdbx_description
1 polymer ?
#
loop_
_entity_poly.entity_id
_entity_poly.type
_entity_poly.pdbx_seq_one_letter_code
_entity_poly.pdbx_strand_id
1 'polypeptide(L)' 'MKNKQFDEKVKTAKYILGIQRQNITNEYMCGFYNGMELIIALFESREPEYIDIGSETKTNEEE' A
#
# COMPACT_ATOMS: atom_id res chain seq x y z
N MET A 1 -14.63 -2.05 -23.87
CA MET A 1 -15.72 -1.88 -22.88
C MET A 1 -15.08 -1.79 -21.50
N LYS A 2 -15.15 -0.64 -20.82
CA LYS A 2 -14.79 -0.59 -19.38
C LYS A 2 -15.81 -1.44 -18.64
N ASN A 3 -15.34 -2.50 -17.98
CA ASN A 3 -16.22 -3.36 -17.20
C ASN A 3 -16.55 -2.62 -15.91
N LYS A 4 -17.70 -1.94 -15.87
CA LYS A 4 -18.11 -1.11 -14.72
C LYS A 4 -18.06 -1.87 -13.39
N GLN A 5 -18.36 -3.17 -13.41
CA GLN A 5 -18.28 -4.04 -12.25
C GLN A 5 -16.83 -4.27 -11.80
N PHE A 6 -15.89 -4.39 -12.74
CA PHE A 6 -14.46 -4.46 -12.43
C PHE A 6 -13.98 -3.16 -11.80
N ASP A 7 -14.34 -2.01 -12.38
CA ASP A 7 -13.95 -0.69 -11.85
C ASP A 7 -14.48 -0.47 -10.42
N GLU A 8 -15.72 -0.90 -10.14
CA GLU A 8 -16.28 -0.85 -8.79
C GLU A 8 -15.53 -1.77 -7.81
N LYS A 9 -15.17 -2.98 -8.22
CA LYS A 9 -14.37 -3.91 -7.41
C LYS A 9 -12.98 -3.36 -7.11
N VAL A 10 -12.30 -2.76 -8.08
CA VAL A 10 -10.99 -2.12 -7.88
C VAL A 10 -11.11 -0.94 -6.91
N LYS A 11 -12.16 -0.12 -7.01
CA LYS A 11 -12.44 0.93 -6.02
C LYS A 11 -12.61 0.38 -4.61
N THR A 12 -13.36 -0.71 -4.44
CA THR A 12 -13.53 -1.36 -3.14
C THR A 12 -12.20 -1.90 -2.62
N ALA A 13 -11.37 -2.53 -3.46
CA ALA A 13 -10.04 -3.01 -3.07
C ALA A 13 -9.14 -1.85 -2.59
N LYS A 14 -9.15 -0.71 -3.30
CA LYS A 14 -8.41 0.51 -2.90
C LYS A 14 -8.88 1.09 -1.58
N TYR A 15 -10.19 1.04 -1.31
CA TYR A 15 -10.73 1.44 0.00
C TYR A 15 -10.18 0.57 1.13
N ILE A 16 -10.14 -0.76 0.95
CA ILE A 16 -9.56 -1.69 1.94
C ILE A 16 -8.07 -1.43 2.11
N LEU A 17 -7.32 -1.24 1.02
CA LEU A 17 -5.91 -0.88 1.06
C LEU A 17 -5.68 0.42 1.87
N GLY A 18 -6.56 1.41 1.70
CA GLY A 18 -6.53 2.66 2.47
C GLY A 18 -6.72 2.46 3.97
N ILE A 19 -7.63 1.57 4.38
CA ILE A 19 -7.79 1.19 5.80
C ILE A 19 -6.51 0.55 6.32
N GLN A 20 -5.91 -0.36 5.53
CA GLN A 20 -4.70 -1.05 5.93
C GLN A 20 -3.54 -0.08 6.14
N ARG A 21 -3.39 0.92 5.23
CA ARG A 21 -2.36 1.97 5.31
C ARG A 21 -2.35 2.72 6.64
N GLN A 22 -3.52 2.93 7.26
CA GLN A 22 -3.65 3.68 8.51
C GLN A 22 -3.22 2.90 9.75
N ASN A 23 -3.05 1.58 9.65
CA ASN A 23 -2.85 0.69 10.80
C ASN A 23 -1.50 -0.06 10.75
N ILE A 24 -0.56 0.44 9.97
CA ILE A 24 0.72 -0.24 9.75
C ILE A 24 1.66 0.09 10.90
N THR A 25 1.99 -0.93 11.70
CA THR A 25 2.77 -0.77 12.94
C THR A 25 4.06 -1.59 12.98
N ASN A 26 4.29 -2.46 12.00
CA ASN A 26 5.47 -3.33 11.93
C ASN A 26 5.77 -3.79 10.50
N GLU A 27 6.97 -4.30 10.29
CA GLU A 27 7.48 -4.75 8.99
C GLU A 27 6.58 -5.79 8.32
N TYR A 28 5.99 -6.71 9.09
CA TYR A 28 5.04 -7.69 8.53
C TYR A 28 3.82 -7.00 7.91
N MET A 29 3.23 -6.03 8.59
CA MET A 29 2.11 -5.24 8.06
C MET A 29 2.54 -4.38 6.86
N CYS A 30 3.78 -3.90 6.84
CA CYS A 30 4.38 -3.21 5.70
C CYS A 30 4.39 -4.11 4.46
N GLY A 31 4.96 -5.31 4.60
CA GLY A 31 5.01 -6.30 3.53
C GLY A 31 3.62 -6.70 3.04
N PHE A 32 2.66 -6.86 3.96
CA PHE A 32 1.27 -7.14 3.60
C PHE A 32 0.63 -6.01 2.78
N TYR A 33 0.80 -4.75 3.21
CA TYR A 33 0.34 -3.60 2.45
C TYR A 33 0.98 -3.53 1.06
N ASN A 34 2.30 -3.69 0.98
CA ASN A 34 3.05 -3.65 -0.29
C ASN A 34 2.59 -4.75 -1.26
N GLY A 35 2.29 -5.96 -0.75
CA GLY A 35 1.72 -7.03 -1.56
C GLY A 35 0.34 -6.70 -2.12
N MET A 36 -0.54 -6.09 -1.31
CA MET A 36 -1.87 -5.66 -1.76
C MET A 36 -1.79 -4.53 -2.80
N GLU A 37 -0.88 -3.58 -2.59
CA GLU A 37 -0.64 -2.46 -3.50
C GLU A 37 -0.14 -2.96 -4.86
N LEU A 38 0.76 -3.95 -4.89
CA LEU A 38 1.22 -4.59 -6.13
C LEU A 38 0.06 -5.22 -6.92
N ILE A 39 -0.88 -5.89 -6.24
CA ILE A 39 -2.06 -6.49 -6.89
C ILE A 39 -2.94 -5.40 -7.52
N ILE A 40 -3.17 -4.28 -6.82
CA ILE A 40 -3.98 -3.17 -7.34
C ILE A 40 -3.25 -2.50 -8.52
N ALA A 41 -1.96 -2.26 -8.39
CA ALA A 41 -1.11 -1.68 -9.44
C ALA A 41 -1.15 -2.50 -10.73
N LEU A 42 -1.10 -3.84 -10.62
CA LEU A 42 -1.26 -4.77 -11.74
C LEU A 42 -2.60 -4.57 -12.47
N PHE A 43 -3.71 -4.48 -11.72
CA PHE A 43 -5.04 -4.27 -12.31
C PHE A 43 -5.21 -2.88 -12.93
N GLU A 44 -4.56 -1.87 -12.37
CA GLU A 44 -4.59 -0.49 -12.87
C GLU A 44 -3.54 -0.19 -13.95
N SER A 45 -2.66 -1.15 -14.27
CA SER A 45 -1.54 -0.98 -15.21
C SER A 45 -0.66 0.24 -14.85
N ARG A 46 -0.33 0.37 -13.57
CA ARG A 46 0.55 1.41 -13.02
C ARG A 46 1.66 0.80 -12.17
N GLU A 47 2.68 1.59 -11.84
CA GLU A 47 3.67 1.20 -10.84
C GLU A 47 3.05 1.17 -9.42
N PRO A 48 3.51 0.27 -8.54
CA PRO A 48 3.05 0.20 -7.15
C PRO A 48 3.65 1.30 -6.28
N GLU A 49 2.85 1.83 -5.36
CA GLU A 49 3.25 2.81 -4.34
C GLU A 49 3.65 2.11 -3.03
N TYR A 50 4.86 1.57 -2.99
CA TYR A 50 5.36 0.92 -1.78
C TYR A 50 5.63 1.90 -0.64
N ILE A 51 5.51 1.40 0.58
CA ILE A 51 5.92 2.09 1.80
C ILE A 51 7.03 1.29 2.48
N ASP A 52 7.73 1.96 3.40
CA ASP A 52 8.73 1.35 4.27
C ASP A 52 8.53 1.85 5.71
N ILE A 53 8.67 0.95 6.68
CA ILE A 53 8.68 1.30 8.11
C ILE A 53 10.14 1.27 8.53
N GLY A 54 10.89 2.28 8.09
CA GLY A 54 12.34 2.17 8.09
C GLY A 54 13.10 3.40 7.63
N SER A 55 12.63 4.62 7.95
CA SER A 55 13.53 5.79 8.06
C SER A 55 13.01 6.76 9.12
N GLU A 56 12.79 6.26 10.34
CA GLU A 56 13.09 7.13 11.47
C GLU A 56 14.58 7.44 11.39
N THR A 57 14.83 8.71 11.10
CA THR A 57 16.10 9.37 11.00
C THR A 57 16.93 8.98 12.23
N LYS A 58 18.10 8.38 12.03
CA LYS A 58 19.15 8.44 13.06
C LYS A 58 19.54 9.91 13.20
N THR A 59 18.81 10.64 14.03
CA THR A 59 19.16 12.01 14.42
C THR A 59 19.58 11.96 15.88
N ASN A 60 20.86 12.27 16.08
CA ASN A 60 21.56 12.55 17.34
C ASN A 60 22.13 11.34 18.10
N GLU A 61 23.23 10.80 17.56
CA GLU A 61 24.41 10.54 18.41
C GLU A 61 25.03 11.92 18.71
N GLU A 62 24.83 12.45 19.91
CA GLU A 62 25.68 13.51 20.48
C GLU A 62 26.54 12.86 21.57
N GLU A 63 27.86 13.04 21.41
CA GLU A 63 28.97 12.62 22.28
C GLU A 63 28.89 13.19 23.71
#